data_AF-A0A3D4NLA8-F1
#
_entry.id   AF-A0A3D4NLA8-F1
#
_cell.length_a   1.000
_cell.length_b   1.000
_cell.length_c   1.000
_cell.angle_alpha   90.00
_cell.angle_beta   90.00
_cell.angle_gamma   90.00
#
_symmetry.space_group_name_H-M   'P 1'
#
loop_
_entity.id
_entity.type
_entity.pdbx_description
1 polymer ?
#
loop_
_entity_poly.entity_id
_entity_poly.type
_entity_poly.pdbx_seq_one_letter_code
_entity_poly.pdbx_strand_id
1 'polypeptide(L)'
;TMPDTRTSHNISNIELLEQADGLCKVRFNWHTLSFRYKTVDSYFGSSFYTLDVRGENPLIKAKKVILKNDYVRQVIDVYHL
;
A
#
# COMPACT_ATOMS: atom_id res chain seq x y z
N THR A 1 13.11 24.31 12.19
CA THR A 1 12.94 22.84 12.14
C THR A 1 12.71 22.43 10.70
N MET A 2 13.36 21.36 10.22
CA MET A 2 13.10 20.84 8.88
C MET A 2 11.77 20.07 8.89
N PRO A 3 10.84 20.31 7.95
CA PRO A 3 9.58 19.59 7.91
C PRO A 3 9.80 18.12 7.55
N ASP A 4 9.08 17.24 8.23
CA ASP A 4 9.09 15.81 7.97
C ASP A 4 8.51 15.46 6.59
N THR A 5 8.84 14.25 6.14
CA THR A 5 8.26 13.65 4.94
C THR A 5 6.75 13.52 5.11
N ARG A 6 5.99 13.98 4.11
CA ARG A 6 4.53 13.85 4.06
C ARG A 6 4.15 12.86 2.97
N THR A 7 3.33 11.86 3.30
CA THR A 7 2.87 10.86 2.35
C THR A 7 1.35 10.95 2.13
N SER A 8 0.91 10.66 0.92
CA SER A 8 -0.50 10.57 0.53
C SER A 8 -0.72 9.27 -0.22
N HIS A 9 -1.49 8.36 0.37
CA HIS A 9 -1.79 7.04 -0.17
C HIS A 9 -3.10 7.08 -0.94
N ASN A 10 -3.07 6.64 -2.20
CA ASN A 10 -4.25 6.54 -3.05
C ASN A 10 -4.44 5.08 -3.41
N ILE A 11 -5.51 4.46 -2.89
CA ILE A 11 -5.89 3.09 -3.20
C ILE A 11 -6.99 3.12 -4.26
N SER A 12 -6.83 2.31 -5.29
CA SER A 12 -7.72 2.27 -6.46
C SER A 12 -7.92 0.83 -6.95
N ASN A 13 -8.96 0.61 -7.75
CA ASN A 13 -9.24 -0.69 -8.37
C ASN A 13 -9.24 -1.85 -7.35
N ILE A 14 -9.94 -1.69 -6.24
CA ILE A 14 -10.07 -2.73 -5.24
C ILE A 14 -10.96 -3.83 -5.82
N GLU A 15 -10.45 -5.06 -5.84
CA GLU A 15 -11.14 -6.24 -6.34
C GLU A 15 -11.08 -7.34 -5.29
N LEU A 16 -12.24 -7.93 -4.99
CA LEU A 16 -12.35 -9.13 -4.16
C LEU A 16 -11.98 -10.34 -5.00
N LEU A 17 -10.97 -11.10 -4.57
CA LEU A 17 -10.51 -12.30 -5.26
C LEU A 17 -11.16 -13.57 -4.70
N GLU A 18 -11.32 -13.63 -3.38
CA GLU A 18 -11.86 -14.79 -2.68
C GLU A 18 -12.39 -14.38 -1.32
N GLN A 19 -13.48 -15.01 -0.88
CA GLN A 19 -13.99 -14.86 0.48
C GLN A 19 -14.50 -16.22 0.98
N ALA A 20 -13.83 -16.80 1.98
CA ALA A 20 -14.16 -18.10 2.54
C ALA A 20 -13.62 -18.22 3.98
N ASP A 21 -14.32 -18.95 4.85
CA ASP A 21 -13.91 -19.26 6.23
C ASP A 21 -13.51 -18.03 7.08
N GLY A 22 -14.15 -16.89 6.83
CA GLY A 22 -13.83 -15.63 7.50
C GLY A 22 -12.51 -14.99 7.06
N LEU A 23 -11.91 -15.48 5.98
CA LEU A 23 -10.81 -14.84 5.27
C LEU A 23 -11.31 -14.14 4.02
N CYS A 24 -10.69 -13.01 3.69
CA CYS A 24 -10.98 -12.19 2.53
C CYS A 24 -9.67 -11.89 1.80
N LYS A 25 -9.54 -12.32 0.54
CA LYS A 25 -8.40 -12.02 -0.32
C LYS A 25 -8.78 -10.91 -1.27
N VAL A 26 -8.02 -9.82 -1.24
CA VAL A 26 -8.25 -8.66 -2.11
C VAL A 26 -6.98 -8.32 -2.88
N ARG A 27 -7.17 -7.76 -4.07
CA ARG A 27 -6.13 -7.02 -4.77
C ARG A 27 -6.55 -5.58 -4.96
N PHE A 28 -5.57 -4.70 -5.07
CA PHE A 28 -5.80 -3.30 -5.42
C PHE A 28 -4.56 -2.70 -6.06
N ASN A 29 -4.77 -1.62 -6.82
CA ASN A 29 -3.69 -0.75 -7.25
C ASN A 29 -3.49 0.35 -6.22
N TRP A 30 -2.26 0.85 -6.14
CA TRP A 30 -1.94 1.95 -5.24
C TRP A 30 -0.97 2.92 -5.90
N HIS A 31 -1.08 4.18 -5.49
CA HIS A 31 -0.19 5.26 -5.85
C HIS A 31 0.05 6.14 -4.61
N THR A 32 1.29 6.15 -4.14
CA THR A 32 1.73 6.95 -3.01
C THR A 32 2.55 8.13 -3.50
N LEU A 33 2.10 9.34 -3.17
CA LEU A 33 2.86 10.57 -3.35
C LEU A 33 3.62 10.88 -2.05
N SER A 34 4.92 11.12 -2.13
CA SER A 34 5.77 11.48 -0.99
C SER A 34 6.41 12.83 -1.23
N PHE A 35 6.23 13.78 -0.30
CA PHE A 35 6.79 15.13 -0.41
C PHE A 35 7.85 15.37 0.66
N ARG A 36 9.05 15.72 0.21
CA ARG A 36 10.17 16.13 1.07
C ARG A 36 11.02 17.18 0.38
N TYR A 37 11.41 18.22 1.10
CA TYR A 37 12.32 19.29 0.63
C TYR A 37 12.05 19.80 -0.80
N LYS A 38 10.78 20.10 -1.12
CA LYS A 38 10.32 20.61 -2.43
C LYS A 38 10.31 19.59 -3.58
N THR A 39 10.57 18.32 -3.30
CA THR A 39 10.46 17.23 -4.29
C THR A 39 9.23 16.38 -3.97
N VAL A 40 8.48 16.00 -5.00
CA VAL A 40 7.43 14.98 -4.94
C VAL A 40 7.96 13.73 -5.60
N ASP A 41 8.03 12.64 -4.85
CA ASP A 41 8.27 11.30 -5.35
C ASP A 41 6.96 10.56 -5.51
N SER A 42 6.93 9.65 -6.48
CA SER A 42 5.76 8.86 -6.84
C SER A 42 6.14 7.38 -6.78
N TYR A 43 5.40 6.61 -5.99
CA TYR A 43 5.56 5.15 -5.89
C TYR A 43 4.24 4.52 -6.26
N PHE A 44 4.24 3.54 -7.17
CA PHE A 44 2.99 2.91 -7.58
C PHE A 44 3.17 1.43 -7.86
N GLY A 45 2.05 0.72 -7.75
CA GLY A 45 2.08 -0.72 -7.82
C GLY A 45 0.74 -1.38 -7.65
N SER A 46 0.80 -2.65 -7.31
CA SER A 46 -0.36 -3.45 -6.96
C SER A 46 -0.05 -4.23 -5.67
N SER A 47 -1.08 -4.45 -4.86
CA SER A 47 -0.96 -5.16 -3.60
C SER A 47 -2.00 -6.27 -3.52
N PHE A 48 -1.63 -7.36 -2.84
CA PHE A 48 -2.48 -8.52 -2.57
C PHE A 48 -2.50 -8.75 -1.07
N TYR A 49 -3.68 -8.68 -0.48
CA TYR A 49 -3.88 -8.82 0.96
C TYR A 49 -4.74 -10.03 1.26
N THR A 50 -4.36 -10.78 2.30
CA THR A 50 -5.25 -11.73 2.97
C THR A 50 -5.66 -11.11 4.30
N LEU A 51 -6.94 -10.85 4.46
CA LEU A 51 -7.54 -10.28 5.65
C LEU A 51 -8.30 -11.37 6.42
N ASP A 52 -8.13 -11.40 7.73
CA ASP A 52 -8.99 -12.14 8.65
C ASP A 52 -10.07 -11.20 9.16
N VAL A 53 -11.32 -11.49 8.80
CA VAL A 53 -12.49 -10.64 9.04
C VAL A 53 -13.46 -11.24 10.07
N ARG A 54 -13.02 -12.21 10.86
CA ARG A 54 -13.86 -12.89 11.88
C ARG A 54 -14.09 -12.07 13.15
N GLY A 55 -13.17 -11.18 13.49
CA GLY A 55 -13.26 -10.30 14.66
C GLY A 55 -13.89 -8.94 14.32
N GLU A 56 -14.09 -8.12 15.35
CA GLU A 56 -14.63 -6.74 15.19
C GLU A 56 -13.74 -5.86 14.31
N ASN A 57 -12.42 -6.10 14.32
CA ASN A 57 -11.44 -5.39 13.51
C ASN A 57 -10.75 -6.36 12.55
N PRO A 58 -10.79 -6.11 11.23
CA PRO A 58 -10.05 -6.90 10.26
C PRO A 58 -8.54 -6.88 10.53
N LEU A 59 -7.89 -8.04 10.43
CA LEU A 59 -6.44 -8.18 10.61
C LEU A 59 -5.76 -8.61 9.31
N ILE A 60 -4.66 -7.96 8.94
CA ILE A 60 -3.84 -8.37 7.80
C ILE A 60 -3.05 -9.62 8.19
N LYS A 61 -3.33 -10.76 7.56
CA LYS A 61 -2.59 -12.02 7.72
C LYS A 61 -1.42 -12.14 6.75
N ALA A 62 -1.57 -11.60 5.54
CA ALA A 62 -0.52 -11.54 4.54
C ALA A 62 -0.65 -10.26 3.72
N LYS A 63 0.48 -9.61 3.43
CA LYS A 63 0.61 -8.45 2.54
C LYS A 63 1.72 -8.74 1.55
N LYS A 64 1.38 -8.85 0.26
CA LYS A 64 2.33 -8.87 -0.85
C LYS A 64 2.21 -7.56 -1.61
N VAL A 65 3.33 -6.87 -1.80
CA VAL A 65 3.41 -5.63 -2.56
C VAL A 65 4.24 -5.86 -3.81
N ILE A 66 3.74 -5.40 -4.95
CA ILE A 66 4.46 -5.33 -6.22
C ILE A 66 4.69 -3.85 -6.53
N LEU A 67 5.92 -3.37 -6.32
CA LEU A 67 6.36 -2.04 -6.75
C LEU A 67 6.69 -2.09 -8.25
N LYS A 68 6.08 -1.20 -9.04
CA LYS A 68 6.24 -1.20 -10.51
C LYS A 68 7.34 -0.26 -11.02
N ASN A 69 7.67 0.77 -10.24
CA ASN A 69 8.73 1.73 -10.56
C ASN A 69 9.89 1.57 -9.57
N ASP A 70 10.53 0.41 -9.59
CA ASP A 70 11.57 -0.03 -8.64
C ASP A 70 12.95 0.61 -8.86
N TYR A 71 13.18 1.25 -10.01
CA TYR A 71 14.32 2.16 -10.22
C TYR A 71 14.10 3.48 -9.48
N VAL A 72 14.32 3.46 -8.17
CA VAL A 72 14.08 4.60 -7.29
C VAL A 72 15.36 5.33 -6.91
N ARG A 73 15.29 6.66 -6.93
CA ARG A 73 16.41 7.55 -6.61
C ARG A 73 16.72 7.59 -5.10
N GLN A 74 15.75 7.23 -4.25
CA GLN A 74 15.88 7.20 -2.80
C GLN A 74 15.39 5.86 -2.24
N VAL A 75 15.84 5.52 -1.03
CA VAL A 75 15.40 4.31 -0.31
C VAL A 75 13.90 4.39 -0.04
N ILE A 76 13.19 3.29 -0.30
CA ILE A 76 11.79 3.10 0.07
C ILE A 76 11.70 2.46 1.44
N ASP A 77 10.70 2.88 2.20
CA ASP A 77 10.31 2.31 3.49
C ASP A 77 8.81 1.96 3.50
N VAL A 78 8.34 1.20 4.49
CA VAL A 78 6.98 0.66 4.61
C VAL A 78 5.88 1.72 4.53
N TYR A 79 6.17 2.98 4.88
CA TYR A 79 5.23 4.11 4.83
C TYR A 79 4.95 4.63 3.41
N HIS A 80 5.58 4.04 2.39
CA HIS A 80 5.35 4.39 0.98
C HIS A 80 4.46 3.37 0.25
N LEU A 81 4.11 2.24 0.89
CA LEU A 81 3.61 1.01 0.23
C LEU A 81 2.27 0.48 0.78
#